data_AF-A0A9J6GIC7-F1
#
_entry.id   AF-A0A9J6GIC7-F1
#
_cell.length_a   1.000
_cell.length_b   1.000
_cell.length_c   1.000
_cell.angle_alpha   90.00
_cell.angle_beta   90.00
_cell.angle_gamma   90.00
#
_symmetry.space_group_name_H-M   'P 1'
#
loop_
_entity.id
_entity.type
_entity.pdbx_description
1 polymer ?
#
loop_
_entity_poly.entity_id
_entity_poly.type
_entity_poly.pdbx_seq_one_letter_code
_entity_poly.pdbx_strand_id
1 'polypeptide(L)'
;MQSKAREALLHYLNKTLETLQVPQKWKKARIKLLHKGKGKPIDELESYRPIAVLSTVLKLLCTIINRRIQKYCEDNNKLADAQIGFRPNRRNK
;
A
#
# COMPACT_ATOMS: atom_id res chain seq x y z
N MET A 1 -2.36 -26.04 -13.60
CA MET A 1 -1.39 -25.18 -14.31
C MET A 1 -1.40 -23.81 -13.66
N GLN A 2 -0.33 -23.37 -13.01
CA GLN A 2 -0.22 -21.95 -12.64
C GLN A 2 -0.02 -21.15 -13.93
N SER A 3 -0.63 -19.97 -14.04
CA SER A 3 -0.48 -19.17 -15.26
C SER A 3 0.96 -18.68 -15.38
N LYS A 4 1.53 -18.69 -16.60
CA LYS A 4 2.88 -18.14 -16.88
C LYS A 4 3.06 -16.73 -16.30
N ALA A 5 1.99 -15.93 -16.29
CA ALA A 5 1.97 -14.60 -15.70
C ALA A 5 2.21 -14.60 -14.18
N ARG A 6 1.62 -15.55 -13.45
CA ARG A 6 1.82 -15.69 -12.00
C ARG A 6 3.26 -16.06 -11.67
N GLU A 7 3.84 -17.00 -12.41
CA GLU A 7 5.23 -17.44 -12.21
C GLU A 7 6.21 -16.29 -12.46
N ALA A 8 6.01 -15.54 -13.55
CA ALA A 8 6.82 -14.36 -13.85
C ALA A 8 6.70 -13.30 -12.75
N LEU A 9 5.48 -12.98 -12.29
CA LEU A 9 5.27 -12.02 -11.20
C LEU A 9 5.96 -12.47 -9.91
N LEU A 10 5.83 -13.75 -9.54
CA LEU A 10 6.48 -14.29 -8.34
C LEU A 10 8.00 -14.16 -8.44
N HIS A 11 8.58 -14.53 -9.58
CA HIS A 11 10.02 -14.41 -9.83
C HIS A 11 10.50 -12.96 -9.65
N TYR A 12 9.84 -11.99 -10.30
CA TYR A 12 10.23 -10.59 -10.21
C TYR A 12 10.05 -10.00 -8.80
N LEU A 13 8.97 -10.35 -8.09
CA LEU A 13 8.74 -9.88 -6.72
C LEU A 13 9.80 -10.41 -5.76
N ASN A 14 10.13 -11.70 -5.84
CA ASN A 14 11.20 -12.29 -5.02
C ASN A 14 12.56 -11.67 -5.34
N LYS A 15 12.91 -11.52 -6.62
CA LYS A 15 14.16 -10.87 -7.03
C LYS A 15 14.28 -9.44 -6.50
N THR A 16 13.18 -8.67 -6.51
CA THR A 16 13.18 -7.31 -5.94
C THR A 16 13.39 -7.33 -4.43
N LEU A 17 12.86 -8.32 -3.70
CA LEU A 17 13.09 -8.46 -2.26
C LEU A 17 14.53 -8.89 -1.94
N GLU A 18 15.10 -9.80 -2.73
CA GLU A 18 16.47 -10.31 -2.54
C GLU A 18 17.52 -9.23 -2.84
N THR A 19 17.32 -8.46 -3.92
CA THR A 19 18.28 -7.43 -4.37
C THR A 19 18.03 -6.08 -3.71
N LEU A 20 16.90 -5.89 -3.03
CA LEU A 20 16.41 -4.60 -2.53
C LEU A 20 16.26 -3.51 -3.61
N GLN A 21 16.23 -3.91 -4.89
CA GLN A 21 16.10 -3.00 -6.02
C GLN A 21 14.70 -3.05 -6.60
N VAL A 22 13.93 -2.00 -6.34
CA VAL A 22 12.62 -1.78 -6.98
C VAL A 22 12.83 -1.10 -8.34
N PRO A 23 12.24 -1.63 -9.44
CA PRO A 23 12.32 -0.99 -10.75
C PRO A 23 11.81 0.45 -10.76
N GLN A 24 12.53 1.36 -11.43
CA GLN A 24 12.18 2.79 -11.44
C GLN A 24 10.77 3.06 -12.00
N LYS A 25 10.33 2.27 -12.98
CA LYS A 25 8.96 2.36 -13.53
C LYS A 25 7.88 2.12 -12.47
N TRP A 26 8.14 1.23 -11.51
CA TRP A 26 7.17 0.88 -10.46
C TRP A 26 7.04 1.99 -9.41
N LYS A 27 8.10 2.78 -9.21
CA LYS A 27 8.16 3.90 -8.26
C LYS A 27 7.40 5.15 -8.75
N LYS A 28 6.97 5.19 -10.01
CA LYS A 28 6.19 6.32 -10.55
C LYS A 28 4.75 6.24 -10.07
N ALA A 29 4.20 7.40 -9.69
CA ALA A 29 2.81 7.56 -9.30
C ALA A 29 2.10 8.54 -10.24
N ARG A 30 0.82 8.29 -10.53
CA ARG A 30 -0.05 9.29 -11.17
C ARG A 30 -0.82 10.02 -10.05
N ILE A 31 -0.64 11.34 -9.95
CA ILE A 31 -1.38 12.14 -8.97
C ILE A 31 -2.77 12.46 -9.55
N LYS A 32 -3.81 12.16 -8.78
CA LYS A 32 -5.19 12.55 -9.07
C LYS A 32 -5.72 13.38 -7.92
N LEU A 33 -6.22 14.58 -8.22
CA LEU A 33 -6.86 15.45 -7.23
C LEU A 33 -8.32 15.02 -7.06
N LEU A 34 -8.74 14.75 -5.81
CA LEU A 34 -10.13 14.50 -5.46
C LEU A 34 -10.68 15.64 -4.61
N HIS A 35 -11.77 16.27 -5.05
CA HIS A 35 -12.40 17.35 -4.30
C HIS A 35 -12.95 16.83 -2.95
N LYS A 36 -12.83 17.64 -1.89
CA LYS A 36 -13.24 17.30 -0.52
C LYS A 36 -14.75 17.22 -0.35
N GLY A 37 -15.53 17.83 -1.26
CA GLY A 37 -16.99 17.75 -1.29
C GLY A 37 -17.68 19.05 -0.88
N LYS A 38 -18.88 18.95 -0.30
CA LYS A 38 -19.73 20.10 0.04
C LYS A 38 -19.03 21.09 0.98
N GLY A 39 -19.28 22.38 0.77
CA GLY A 39 -18.74 23.46 1.60
C GLY A 39 -17.25 23.76 1.38
N LYS A 40 -16.67 23.30 0.26
CA LYS A 40 -15.28 23.57 -0.10
C LYS A 40 -15.20 24.31 -1.44
N PRO A 41 -14.49 25.45 -1.52
CA PRO A 41 -14.38 26.24 -2.77
C PRO A 41 -13.65 25.47 -3.86
N ILE A 42 -14.13 25.53 -5.10
CA ILE A 42 -13.59 24.72 -6.20
C ILE A 42 -12.27 25.26 -6.77
N ASP A 43 -12.01 26.53 -6.52
CA ASP A 43 -10.87 27.35 -6.93
C ASP A 43 -9.69 27.29 -5.95
N GLU A 44 -9.91 26.78 -4.73
CA GLU A 44 -8.86 26.60 -3.73
C GLU A 44 -8.20 25.22 -3.83
N LEU A 45 -6.86 25.19 -3.95
CA LEU A 45 -6.10 23.93 -3.99
C LEU A 45 -6.31 23.08 -2.72
N GLU A 46 -6.48 23.72 -1.57
CA GLU A 46 -6.75 23.06 -0.28
C GLU A 46 -8.06 22.28 -0.26
N SER A 47 -8.98 22.56 -1.17
CA SER A 47 -10.23 21.82 -1.33
C SER A 47 -10.04 20.46 -1.97
N TYR A 48 -8.83 20.09 -2.37
CA TYR A 48 -8.53 18.81 -3.01
C TYR A 48 -7.62 17.94 -2.14
N ARG A 49 -7.80 16.62 -2.25
CA ARG A 49 -6.91 15.61 -1.73
C ARG A 49 -6.08 15.05 -2.88
N PRO A 50 -4.74 15.19 -2.87
CA PRO A 50 -3.90 14.51 -3.84
C PRO A 50 -3.84 13.02 -3.52
N ILE A 51 -4.18 12.18 -4.49
CA ILE A 51 -4.06 10.72 -4.39
C ILE A 51 -2.98 10.24 -5.35
N ALA A 52 -1.98 9.55 -4.81
CA ALA A 52 -0.94 8.89 -5.58
C ALA A 52 -1.41 7.50 -6.04
N VAL A 53 -1.75 7.37 -7.32
CA VAL A 53 -2.07 6.07 -7.94
C VAL A 53 -0.78 5.38 -8.34
N LEU A 54 -0.32 4.46 -7.50
CA LEU A 54 0.91 3.67 -7.71
C LEU A 54 0.73 2.53 -8.71
N SER A 55 1.85 2.01 -9.23
CA SER A 55 1.93 0.76 -9.98
C SER A 55 1.24 -0.39 -9.24
N THR A 56 0.41 -1.16 -9.94
CA THR A 56 -0.26 -2.36 -9.37
C THR A 56 0.74 -3.38 -8.84
N VAL A 57 1.87 -3.56 -9.52
CA VAL A 57 2.91 -4.50 -9.09
C VAL A 57 3.59 -4.02 -7.80
N LEU A 58 3.84 -2.71 -7.68
CA LEU A 58 4.38 -2.15 -6.44
C LEU A 58 3.39 -2.30 -5.28
N LYS A 59 2.10 -1.99 -5.50
CA LYS A 59 1.05 -2.20 -4.49
C LYS A 59 0.98 -3.65 -4.03
N LEU A 60 1.11 -4.60 -4.96
CA LEU A 60 1.14 -6.02 -4.63
C LEU A 60 2.34 -6.36 -3.74
N LEU A 61 3.55 -5.90 -4.09
CA LEU A 61 4.75 -6.09 -3.27
C LEU A 61 4.56 -5.52 -1.86
N CYS A 62 4.14 -4.25 -1.76
CA CYS A 62 3.90 -3.60 -0.47
C CYS A 62 2.83 -4.33 0.36
N THR A 63 1.77 -4.85 -0.29
CA THR A 63 0.74 -5.63 0.40
C THR A 63 1.30 -6.93 0.99
N ILE A 64 2.15 -7.64 0.25
CA ILE A 64 2.82 -8.85 0.73
C ILE A 64 3.70 -8.53 1.95
N ILE A 65 4.53 -7.49 1.84
CA ILE A 65 5.41 -7.05 2.93
C ILE A 65 4.60 -6.63 4.16
N ASN A 66 3.58 -5.79 3.97
CA ASN A 66 2.72 -5.30 5.05
C ASN A 66 2.07 -6.45 5.82
N ARG A 67 1.54 -7.46 5.12
CA ARG A 67 0.96 -8.64 5.76
C ARG A 67 1.97 -9.43 6.59
N ARG A 68 3.21 -9.60 6.09
CA ARG A 68 4.28 -10.30 6.80
C ARG A 68 4.70 -9.55 8.06
N ILE A 69 4.91 -8.24 7.95
CA ILE A 69 5.28 -7.37 9.09
C ILE A 69 4.16 -7.37 10.12
N GLN A 70 2.91 -7.17 9.68
CA GLN A 70 1.76 -7.16 10.57
C GLN A 70 1.64 -8.46 11.33
N LYS A 71 1.73 -9.62 10.66
CA LYS A 71 1.72 -10.91 11.33
C LYS A 71 2.83 -11.02 12.38
N TYR A 72 4.07 -10.66 12.03
CA TYR A 72 5.18 -10.67 12.97
C TYR A 72 4.90 -9.79 14.20
N CYS A 73 4.38 -8.58 13.99
CA CYS A 73 4.08 -7.66 15.07
C CYS A 73 2.98 -8.19 16.01
N GLU A 74 1.94 -8.84 15.48
CA GLU A 74 0.91 -9.48 16.29
C GLU A 74 1.46 -10.68 17.07
N ASP A 75 2.14 -11.60 16.38
CA ASP A 75 2.68 -12.85 16.97
C ASP A 75 3.70 -12.56 18.10
N ASN A 76 4.36 -11.39 18.05
CA ASN A 76 5.41 -11.00 19.00
C ASN A 76 5.00 -9.84 19.92
N ASN A 77 3.70 -9.53 20.02
CA ASN A 77 3.15 -8.47 20.89
C ASN A 77 3.88 -7.12 20.74
N LYS A 78 4.20 -6.72 19.50
CA LYS A 78 4.94 -5.49 19.20
C LYS A 78 4.06 -4.24 19.08
N LEU A 79 2.74 -4.40 19.11
CA LEU A 79 1.79 -3.29 19.01
C LEU A 79 1.11 -3.07 20.35
N ALA A 80 1.06 -1.82 20.80
CA ALA A 80 0.32 -1.43 22.00
C ALA A 80 -1.19 -1.69 21.83
N ASP A 81 -1.89 -1.96 22.93
CA ASP A 81 -3.35 -2.17 22.88
C ASP A 81 -4.13 -0.92 22.48
N ALA A 82 -3.59 0.26 22.79
CA ALA A 82 -4.14 1.54 22.31
C ALA A 82 -4.04 1.70 20.78
N GLN A 83 -3.22 0.90 20.09
CA GLN A 83 -3.11 0.93 18.63
C GLN A 83 -4.26 0.14 17.98
N ILE A 84 -5.36 0.87 17.73
CA ILE A 84 -6.60 0.35 17.16
C ILE A 84 -6.74 0.60 15.65
N GLY A 85 -6.12 1.65 15.13
CA GLY A 85 -6.20 2.01 13.72
C GLY A 85 -5.54 0.97 12.80
N PHE A 86 -6.25 0.58 11.74
CA PHE A 86 -5.75 -0.33 10.69
C PHE A 86 -5.26 -1.70 11.19
N ARG A 87 -5.68 -2.11 12.39
CA ARG A 87 -5.34 -3.39 13.01
C ARG A 87 -6.54 -4.35 12.92
N PRO A 88 -6.38 -5.56 12.35
CA PRO A 88 -7.45 -6.55 12.26
C PRO A 88 -8.09 -6.81 13.62
N ASN A 89 -9.42 -6.94 13.63
CA ASN A 89 -10.20 -7.23 14.84
C ASN A 89 -10.06 -6.20 15.98
N ARG A 90 -9.52 -5.00 15.71
CA ARG A 90 -9.59 -3.83 16.60
C ARG A 90 -10.45 -2.76 15.91
N ARG A 91 -11.49 -2.29 16.58
CA ARG A 91 -12.38 -1.23 16.08
C ARG A 91 -12.70 -0.28 17.22
N ASN A 92 -12.87 0.99 16.90
CA ASN A 92 -13.47 1.93 17.82
C ASN A 92 -14.92 1.48 18.05
N LYS A 93 -15.31 1.37 19.32
CA LYS A 93 -16.73 1.18 19.69
C LYS A 93 -17.50 2.45 19.38
#